data_AF-A0A0X3Q2U8-F1
#
_entry.id   AF-A0A0X3Q2U8-F1
#
_cell.length_a   1.000
_cell.length_b   1.000
_cell.length_c   1.000
_cell.angle_alpha   90.00
_cell.angle_beta   90.00
_cell.angle_gamma   90.00
#
_symmetry.space_group_name_H-M   'P 1'
#
loop_
_entity.id
_entity.type
_entity.pdbx_description
1 polymer ?
#
loop_
_entity_poly.entity_id
_entity_poly.type
_entity_poly.pdbx_seq_one_letter_code
_entity_poly.pdbx_strand_id
1 'polypeptide(L)'
;MTLYAMIKVALIFFIIILVILLPSGISQEALLFPSETLFTLDTVYKILFFDFYRLFGELNLERAHGEQEGCPTNDTTVDCPVYNAFVPIILACYMLIANIFLVNFLIAIFNNVIEEVQAEALGRWKYNLLLETEQYACRYILPPPLTLFEMIYHSCKVIFCKQLR
;
A
#
# COMPACT_ATOMS: atom_id res chain seq x y z
N MET A 1 15.21 6.74 0.32
CA MET A 1 14.59 7.95 0.91
C MET A 1 13.29 8.32 0.20
N THR A 2 13.28 8.36 -1.12
CA THR A 2 12.07 8.62 -1.94
C THR A 2 10.90 7.68 -1.60
N LEU A 3 11.15 6.38 -1.60
CA LEU A 3 10.14 5.37 -1.25
C LEU A 3 9.57 5.53 0.17
N TYR A 4 10.40 5.94 1.13
CA TYR A 4 9.96 6.18 2.51
C TYR A 4 9.03 7.39 2.63
N ALA A 5 9.30 8.48 1.89
CA ALA A 5 8.41 9.64 1.84
C ALA A 5 7.04 9.26 1.26
N MET A 6 7.03 8.48 0.16
CA MET A 6 5.78 8.01 -0.44
C MET A 6 5.00 7.07 0.48
N ILE A 7 5.69 6.16 1.19
CA ILE A 7 5.07 5.25 2.17
C ILE A 7 4.44 6.03 3.33
N LYS A 8 5.05 7.12 3.82
CA LYS A 8 4.44 7.93 4.87
C LYS A 8 3.10 8.50 4.46
N VAL A 9 3.04 9.07 3.25
CA VAL A 9 1.80 9.65 2.70
C VAL A 9 0.76 8.55 2.50
N ALA A 10 1.16 7.39 1.97
CA ALA A 10 0.29 6.24 1.84
C ALA A 10 -0.26 5.75 3.20
N LEU A 11 0.56 5.73 4.26
CA LEU A 11 0.14 5.33 5.61
C LEU A 11 -0.87 6.30 6.22
N ILE A 12 -0.64 7.61 6.08
CA ILE A 12 -1.59 8.63 6.55
C ILE A 12 -2.93 8.46 5.82
N PHE A 13 -2.88 8.22 4.51
CA PHE A 13 -4.07 7.99 3.73
C PHE A 13 -4.80 6.70 4.09
N PHE A 14 -4.07 5.63 4.36
CA PHE A 14 -4.63 4.36 4.83
C PHE A 14 -5.39 4.54 6.15
N ILE A 15 -4.87 5.35 7.08
CA ILE A 15 -5.58 5.69 8.33
C ILE A 15 -6.88 6.46 8.02
N ILE A 16 -6.86 7.41 7.10
CA ILE A 16 -8.06 8.16 6.68
C ILE A 16 -9.12 7.22 6.08
N ILE A 17 -8.72 6.29 5.20
CA ILE A 17 -9.62 5.27 4.65
C ILE A 17 -10.23 4.46 5.79
N LEU A 18 -9.42 3.99 6.74
CA LEU A 18 -9.88 3.15 7.86
C LEU A 18 -10.91 3.88 8.76
N VAL A 19 -10.74 5.19 8.96
CA VAL A 19 -11.68 6.04 9.72
C VAL A 19 -13.04 6.14 9.03
N ILE A 20 -13.10 6.01 7.70
CA ILE A 20 -14.35 6.05 6.93
C ILE A 20 -14.94 4.64 6.78
N LEU A 21 -14.09 3.64 6.54
CA LEU A 21 -14.44 2.22 6.37
C LEU A 21 -15.13 1.62 7.59
N LEU A 22 -14.52 1.80 8.77
CA LEU A 22 -14.97 1.12 9.98
C LEU A 22 -16.41 1.52 10.38
N PRO A 23 -16.76 2.82 10.46
CA PRO A 23 -18.13 3.21 10.81
C PRO A 23 -19.15 2.76 9.77
N SER A 24 -18.84 2.84 8.46
CA SER A 24 -19.78 2.40 7.43
C SER A 24 -20.04 0.90 7.47
N GLY A 25 -19.01 0.12 7.81
CA GLY A 25 -19.14 -1.33 7.91
C GLY A 25 -19.89 -1.79 9.14
N ILE A 26 -19.54 -1.23 10.30
CA ILE A 26 -20.27 -1.48 11.55
C ILE A 26 -21.74 -1.10 11.39
N SER A 27 -22.02 0.05 10.74
CA SER A 27 -23.40 0.50 10.52
C SER A 27 -24.19 -0.46 9.63
N GLN A 28 -23.59 -0.96 8.55
CA GLN A 28 -24.30 -1.86 7.63
C GLN A 28 -24.52 -3.23 8.25
N GLU A 29 -23.52 -3.80 8.91
CA GLU A 29 -23.66 -5.11 9.56
C GLU A 29 -24.65 -5.04 10.75
N ALA A 30 -24.68 -3.94 11.51
CA ALA A 30 -25.69 -3.72 12.56
C ALA A 30 -27.12 -3.58 12.01
N LEU A 31 -27.29 -3.07 10.79
CA LEU A 31 -28.60 -2.93 10.15
C LEU A 31 -29.07 -4.22 9.46
N LEU A 32 -28.14 -5.06 9.00
CA LEU A 32 -28.41 -6.33 8.33
C LEU A 32 -28.66 -7.47 9.32
N PHE A 33 -27.91 -7.54 10.42
CA PHE A 33 -27.99 -8.62 11.42
C PHE A 33 -28.43 -8.08 12.80
N PRO A 34 -29.70 -7.69 12.97
CA PRO A 34 -30.18 -7.16 14.25
C PRO A 34 -30.22 -8.21 15.38
N SER A 35 -30.22 -9.49 15.04
CA SER A 35 -30.23 -10.64 15.96
C SER A 35 -28.85 -10.94 16.57
N GLU A 36 -27.78 -10.47 15.93
CA GLU A 36 -26.40 -10.69 16.38
C GLU A 36 -26.03 -9.69 17.48
N THR A 37 -26.07 -10.14 18.73
CA THR A 37 -25.81 -9.30 19.91
C THR A 37 -24.36 -9.39 20.41
N LEU A 38 -23.58 -10.34 19.89
CA LEU A 38 -22.21 -10.61 20.32
C LEU A 38 -21.20 -10.12 19.28
N PHE A 39 -20.34 -9.17 19.68
CA PHE A 39 -19.17 -8.78 18.88
C PHE A 39 -18.09 -9.87 18.99
N THR A 40 -18.14 -10.84 18.07
CA THR A 40 -17.09 -11.86 17.94
C THR A 40 -15.98 -11.39 16.99
N LEU A 41 -14.79 -11.98 17.11
CA LEU A 41 -13.68 -11.70 16.17
C LEU A 41 -14.03 -12.06 14.72
N ASP A 42 -14.91 -13.04 14.53
CA ASP A 42 -15.40 -13.45 13.21
C ASP A 42 -16.27 -12.34 12.58
N THR A 43 -17.15 -11.71 13.36
CA THR A 43 -17.95 -10.55 12.92
C THR A 43 -17.05 -9.38 12.50
N VAL A 44 -16.02 -9.08 13.30
CA VAL A 44 -15.05 -8.01 12.98
C VAL A 44 -14.29 -8.31 11.70
N TYR A 45 -13.86 -9.56 11.51
CA TYR A 45 -13.19 -10.00 10.29
C TYR A 45 -14.10 -9.86 9.07
N LYS A 46 -15.37 -10.30 9.17
CA LYS A 46 -16.37 -10.17 8.10
C LYS A 46 -16.59 -8.70 7.73
N ILE A 47 -16.82 -7.81 8.71
CA ILE A 47 -16.99 -6.36 8.48
C ILE A 47 -15.78 -5.80 7.70
N LEU A 48 -14.58 -6.03 8.23
CA LEU A 48 -13.35 -5.49 7.62
C LEU A 48 -13.12 -6.02 6.21
N PHE A 49 -13.35 -7.31 6.00
CA PHE A 49 -13.15 -7.95 4.71
C PHE A 49 -14.15 -7.40 3.69
N PHE A 50 -15.45 -7.50 3.94
CA PHE A 50 -16.47 -7.09 2.97
C PHE A 50 -16.35 -5.62 2.56
N ASP A 51 -16.20 -4.70 3.52
CA ASP A 51 -16.11 -3.29 3.16
C ASP A 51 -14.77 -2.91 2.51
N PHE A 52 -13.69 -3.61 2.84
CA PHE A 52 -12.42 -3.44 2.12
C PHE A 52 -12.56 -3.85 0.65
N TYR A 53 -13.14 -5.02 0.35
CA TYR A 53 -13.34 -5.48 -1.03
C TYR A 53 -14.32 -4.61 -1.82
N ARG A 54 -15.27 -3.99 -1.12
CA ARG A 54 -16.19 -3.01 -1.69
C ARG A 54 -15.49 -1.75 -2.20
N LEU A 55 -14.36 -1.35 -1.61
CA LEU A 55 -13.51 -0.29 -2.16
C LEU A 55 -13.02 -0.64 -3.59
N PHE A 56 -12.77 -1.92 -3.83
CA PHE A 56 -12.31 -2.43 -5.13
C PHE A 56 -13.44 -2.77 -6.11
N GLY A 57 -14.71 -2.57 -5.72
CA GLY A 57 -15.87 -2.77 -6.57
C GLY A 57 -16.64 -4.07 -6.35
N GLU A 58 -16.25 -4.90 -5.38
CA GLU A 58 -17.06 -6.05 -4.96
C GLU A 58 -18.18 -5.61 -4.01
N LEU A 59 -19.33 -5.26 -4.58
CA LEU A 59 -20.44 -4.65 -3.83
C LEU A 59 -21.33 -5.64 -3.08
N ASN A 60 -21.47 -6.86 -3.61
CA ASN A 60 -22.41 -7.88 -3.13
C ASN A 60 -23.81 -7.29 -2.84
N LEU A 61 -24.44 -6.76 -3.90
CA LEU A 61 -25.71 -6.05 -3.79
C LEU A 61 -26.82 -6.93 -3.19
N GLU A 62 -26.84 -8.22 -3.49
CA GLU A 62 -27.76 -9.20 -2.93
C GLU A 62 -27.73 -9.18 -1.39
N ARG A 63 -26.53 -9.25 -0.80
CA ARG A 63 -26.33 -9.13 0.66
C ARG A 63 -26.79 -7.77 1.19
N ALA A 64 -26.53 -6.67 0.48
CA ALA A 64 -26.98 -5.34 0.87
C ALA A 64 -28.52 -5.18 0.81
N HIS A 65 -29.19 -6.01 0.01
CA HIS A 65 -30.64 -6.12 -0.07
C HIS A 65 -31.23 -7.16 0.90
N GLY A 66 -30.42 -7.77 1.76
CA GLY A 66 -30.88 -8.81 2.69
C GLY A 66 -31.21 -10.13 2.01
N GLU A 67 -30.69 -10.36 0.80
CA GLU A 67 -30.85 -11.60 0.05
C GLU A 67 -29.54 -12.41 0.14
N GLN A 68 -29.62 -13.64 0.64
CA GLN A 68 -28.47 -14.54 0.74
C GLN A 68 -28.87 -15.98 0.40
N GLU A 69 -28.03 -16.67 -0.39
CA GLU A 69 -28.21 -18.09 -0.69
C GLU A 69 -28.28 -18.91 0.61
N GLY A 70 -29.38 -19.65 0.80
CA GLY A 70 -29.60 -20.48 1.99
C GLY A 70 -30.45 -19.87 3.10
N CYS A 71 -30.87 -18.60 2.97
CA CYS A 71 -31.78 -17.93 3.91
C CYS A 71 -33.19 -17.72 3.32
N PRO A 72 -34.26 -18.28 3.91
CA PRO A 72 -35.64 -17.96 3.53
C PRO A 72 -35.99 -16.51 3.90
N THR A 73 -36.78 -15.82 3.08
CA THR A 73 -37.18 -14.40 3.25
C THR A 73 -37.87 -14.06 4.58
N ASN A 74 -38.29 -15.07 5.35
CA ASN A 74 -39.04 -14.93 6.61
C ASN A 74 -38.35 -15.61 7.81
N ASP A 75 -37.10 -16.07 7.66
CA ASP A 75 -36.40 -16.71 8.76
C ASP A 75 -35.55 -15.66 9.51
N THR A 76 -35.93 -15.37 10.76
CA THR A 76 -35.18 -14.48 11.65
C THR A 76 -34.15 -15.25 12.48
N THR A 77 -33.61 -16.34 11.92
CA THR A 77 -32.50 -17.07 12.52
C THR A 77 -31.28 -16.17 12.61
N VAL A 78 -30.41 -16.47 13.58
CA VAL A 78 -29.28 -15.61 13.98
C VAL A 78 -28.36 -15.26 12.80
N ASP A 79 -28.26 -16.15 11.80
CA ASP A 79 -27.31 -16.06 10.69
C ASP A 79 -27.86 -15.40 9.40
N CYS A 80 -29.14 -14.99 9.34
CA CYS A 80 -29.75 -14.48 8.10
C CYS A 80 -29.90 -12.94 8.08
N PRO A 81 -29.53 -12.28 6.96
CA PRO A 81 -29.63 -10.83 6.85
C PRO A 81 -31.08 -10.38 6.63
N VAL A 82 -31.43 -9.24 7.21
CA VAL A 82 -32.75 -8.61 7.06
C VAL A 82 -32.64 -7.39 6.15
N TYR A 83 -33.61 -7.24 5.24
CA TYR A 83 -33.67 -6.07 4.36
C TYR A 83 -33.88 -4.77 5.16
N ASN A 84 -33.03 -3.78 4.90
CA ASN A 84 -33.19 -2.43 5.44
C ASN A 84 -32.85 -1.39 4.37
N ALA A 85 -33.77 -0.45 4.12
CA ALA A 85 -33.63 0.58 3.09
C ALA A 85 -32.44 1.53 3.33
N PHE A 86 -31.93 1.65 4.55
CA PHE A 86 -30.78 2.50 4.85
C PHE A 86 -29.44 1.89 4.40
N VAL A 87 -29.34 0.57 4.30
CA VAL A 87 -28.12 -0.13 3.88
C VAL A 87 -27.66 0.28 2.47
N PRO A 88 -28.51 0.25 1.42
CA PRO A 88 -28.09 0.68 0.08
C PRO A 88 -27.80 2.18 0.01
N ILE A 89 -28.42 3.02 0.85
CA ILE A 89 -28.12 4.46 0.91
C ILE A 89 -26.72 4.68 1.49
N ILE A 90 -26.40 4.02 2.61
CA ILE A 90 -25.06 4.08 3.23
C ILE A 90 -24.01 3.56 2.25
N LEU A 91 -24.32 2.45 1.55
CA LEU A 91 -23.47 1.89 0.52
C LEU A 91 -23.18 2.89 -0.62
N ALA A 92 -24.21 3.57 -1.13
CA ALA A 92 -24.04 4.58 -2.17
C ALA A 92 -23.19 5.76 -1.70
N CYS A 93 -23.44 6.26 -0.48
CA CYS A 93 -22.62 7.32 0.13
C CYS A 93 -21.17 6.87 0.32
N TYR A 94 -20.95 5.64 0.78
CA TYR A 94 -19.63 5.04 0.92
C TYR A 94 -18.90 5.00 -0.42
N MET A 95 -19.52 4.49 -1.48
CA MET A 95 -18.91 4.41 -2.82
C MET A 95 -18.55 5.80 -3.35
N LEU A 96 -19.39 6.80 -3.13
CA LEU A 96 -19.11 8.18 -3.55
C LEU A 96 -17.92 8.77 -2.79
N ILE A 97 -17.89 8.63 -1.46
CA ILE A 97 -16.82 9.22 -0.64
C ILE A 97 -15.51 8.46 -0.83
N ALA A 98 -15.54 7.13 -0.76
CA ALA A 98 -14.35 6.29 -0.79
C ALA A 98 -13.76 6.11 -2.19
N ASN A 99 -14.58 5.91 -3.23
CA ASN A 99 -14.06 5.66 -4.57
C ASN A 99 -13.93 6.93 -5.41
N ILE A 100 -14.83 7.90 -5.26
CA ILE A 100 -14.79 9.12 -6.08
C ILE A 100 -14.02 10.23 -5.39
N PHE A 101 -14.25 10.50 -4.10
CA PHE A 101 -13.52 11.57 -3.41
C PHE A 101 -12.12 11.15 -2.99
N LEU A 102 -11.99 10.06 -2.22
CA LEU A 102 -10.72 9.66 -1.63
C LEU A 102 -9.69 9.27 -2.70
N VAL A 103 -10.02 8.39 -3.65
CA VAL A 103 -9.04 7.96 -4.67
C VAL A 103 -8.54 9.13 -5.52
N ASN A 104 -9.42 10.02 -5.95
CA ASN A 104 -9.03 11.20 -6.73
C ASN A 104 -8.16 12.16 -5.92
N PHE A 105 -8.48 12.34 -4.64
CA PHE A 105 -7.67 13.17 -3.75
C PHE A 105 -6.30 12.54 -3.46
N LEU A 106 -6.23 11.21 -3.28
CA LEU A 106 -4.98 10.47 -3.10
C LEU A 106 -4.04 10.65 -4.28
N ILE A 107 -4.58 10.50 -5.50
CA ILE A 107 -3.81 10.69 -6.74
C ILE A 107 -3.27 12.13 -6.78
N ALA A 108 -4.08 13.12 -6.43
CA ALA A 108 -3.65 14.52 -6.41
C ALA A 108 -2.52 14.78 -5.41
N ILE A 109 -2.62 14.27 -4.18
CA ILE A 109 -1.54 14.39 -3.18
C ILE A 109 -0.29 13.66 -3.65
N PHE A 110 -0.42 12.43 -4.18
CA PHE A 110 0.74 11.70 -4.66
C PHE A 110 1.45 12.43 -5.79
N ASN A 111 0.72 13.01 -6.74
CA ASN A 111 1.32 13.79 -7.80
C ASN A 111 2.13 14.97 -7.25
N ASN A 112 1.60 15.69 -6.26
CA ASN A 112 2.32 16.80 -5.62
C ASN A 112 3.58 16.32 -4.88
N VAL A 113 3.47 15.24 -4.10
CA VAL A 113 4.61 14.68 -3.35
C VAL A 113 5.66 14.08 -4.28
N ILE A 114 5.26 13.47 -5.40
CA ILE A 114 6.19 12.97 -6.42
C ILE A 114 7.03 14.11 -6.96
N GLU A 115 6.41 15.24 -7.30
CA GLU A 115 7.11 16.40 -7.84
C GLU A 115 8.17 16.93 -6.86
N GLU A 116 7.80 17.11 -5.59
CA GLU A 116 8.70 17.56 -4.53
C GLU A 116 9.85 16.54 -4.30
N VAL A 117 9.52 15.26 -4.11
CA VAL A 117 10.50 14.21 -3.81
C VAL A 117 11.43 13.96 -5.00
N GLN A 118 10.94 14.07 -6.23
CA GLN A 118 11.73 13.86 -7.44
C GLN A 118 12.81 14.94 -7.61
N ALA A 119 12.50 16.20 -7.27
CA ALA A 119 13.48 17.29 -7.31
C ALA A 119 14.66 17.02 -6.36
N GLU A 120 14.38 16.62 -5.12
CA GLU A 120 15.44 16.24 -4.16
C GLU A 120 16.18 14.97 -4.57
N ALA A 121 15.46 13.97 -5.07
CA ALA A 121 16.03 12.69 -5.48
C ALA A 121 17.02 12.86 -6.62
N LEU A 122 16.72 13.73 -7.58
CA LEU A 122 17.59 14.02 -8.71
C LEU A 122 18.91 14.64 -8.26
N GLY A 123 18.88 15.56 -7.29
CA GLY A 123 20.10 16.13 -6.71
C GLY A 123 20.99 15.07 -6.06
N ARG A 124 20.40 14.20 -5.23
CA ARG A 124 21.12 13.08 -4.59
C ARG A 124 21.62 12.06 -5.61
N TRP A 125 20.83 11.76 -6.63
CA TRP A 125 21.22 10.85 -7.69
C TRP A 125 22.41 11.38 -8.48
N LYS A 126 22.42 12.67 -8.84
CA LYS A 126 23.59 13.30 -9.50
C LYS A 126 24.83 13.25 -8.62
N TYR A 127 24.70 13.53 -7.32
CA TYR A 127 25.81 13.43 -6.39
C TYR A 127 26.34 11.99 -6.26
N ASN A 128 25.45 11.02 -6.09
CA ASN A 128 25.82 9.61 -6.03
C ASN A 128 26.46 9.15 -7.34
N LEU A 129 25.92 9.58 -8.48
CA LEU A 129 26.50 9.27 -9.79
C LEU A 129 27.94 9.78 -9.88
N LEU A 130 28.20 11.02 -9.46
CA LEU A 130 29.55 11.58 -9.43
C LEU A 130 30.47 10.77 -8.51
N LEU A 131 30.01 10.46 -7.30
CA LEU A 131 30.77 9.68 -6.33
C LEU A 131 31.12 8.28 -6.87
N GLU A 132 30.15 7.62 -7.49
CA GLU A 132 30.35 6.31 -8.12
C GLU A 132 31.34 6.43 -9.27
N THR A 133 31.20 7.42 -10.16
CA THR A 133 32.15 7.61 -11.27
C THR A 133 33.59 7.84 -10.80
N GLU A 134 33.79 8.61 -9.74
CA GLU A 134 35.12 8.83 -9.14
C GLU A 134 35.69 7.52 -8.56
N GLN A 135 34.86 6.71 -7.89
CA GLN A 135 35.27 5.41 -7.38
C GLN A 135 35.62 4.43 -8.51
N TYR A 136 34.86 4.44 -9.61
CA TYR A 136 35.15 3.61 -10.79
C TYR A 136 36.41 4.07 -11.51
N ALA A 137 36.70 5.38 -11.58
CA ALA A 137 37.94 5.89 -12.16
C ALA A 137 39.20 5.43 -11.41
N CYS A 138 39.08 5.17 -10.10
CA CYS A 138 40.15 4.67 -9.24
C CYS A 138 40.24 3.14 -9.18
N ARG A 139 39.32 2.39 -9.80
CA ARG A 139 39.34 0.93 -9.81
C ARG A 139 40.23 0.36 -10.92
N TYR A 140 40.75 -0.83 -10.63
CA TYR A 140 41.47 -1.68 -11.57
C TYR A 140 40.64 -1.96 -12.84
N ILE A 141 41.31 -2.03 -14.00
CA ILE A 141 40.67 -2.08 -15.33
C ILE A 141 40.06 -3.45 -15.60
N LEU A 142 40.59 -4.51 -14.99
CA LEU A 142 40.08 -5.86 -15.20
C LEU A 142 38.82 -6.16 -14.36
N PRO A 143 37.88 -6.97 -14.90
CA PRO A 143 36.68 -7.37 -14.19
C PRO A 143 37.02 -8.17 -12.92
N PRO A 144 36.10 -8.23 -11.93
CA PRO A 144 36.35 -8.82 -10.61
C PRO A 144 37.04 -10.21 -10.54
N PRO A 145 36.84 -11.17 -11.46
CA PRO A 145 37.60 -12.42 -11.42
C PRO A 145 39.10 -12.27 -11.78
N LEU A 146 39.49 -11.21 -12.50
CA LEU A 146 40.85 -11.02 -13.02
C LEU A 146 41.65 -9.92 -12.30
N THR A 147 41.03 -9.21 -11.34
CA THR A 147 41.70 -8.16 -10.54
C THR A 147 42.88 -8.66 -9.73
N LEU A 148 42.96 -9.96 -9.42
CA LEU A 148 44.09 -10.56 -8.71
C LEU A 148 45.41 -10.46 -9.49
N PHE A 149 45.36 -10.62 -10.82
CA PHE A 149 46.56 -10.52 -11.66
C PHE A 149 47.10 -9.08 -11.71
N GLU A 150 46.21 -8.09 -11.76
CA GLU A 150 46.58 -6.67 -11.70
C GLU A 150 47.20 -6.30 -10.35
N MET A 151 46.64 -6.82 -9.24
CA MET A 151 47.19 -6.63 -7.90
C MET A 151 48.60 -7.21 -7.76
N ILE A 152 48.83 -8.41 -8.30
CA ILE A 152 50.16 -9.06 -8.28
C ILE A 152 51.16 -8.28 -9.13
N TYR A 153 50.77 -7.86 -10.35
CA TYR A 153 51.64 -7.08 -11.24
C TYR A 153 52.06 -5.74 -10.63
N HIS A 154 51.11 -4.97 -10.09
CA HIS A 154 51.40 -3.71 -9.41
C HIS A 154 52.27 -3.90 -8.16
N SER A 155 52.01 -4.94 -7.35
CA SER A 155 52.79 -5.26 -6.16
C SER A 155 54.24 -5.62 -6.51
N CYS A 156 54.44 -6.48 -7.53
CA CYS A 156 55.76 -6.83 -8.04
C CYS A 156 56.52 -5.60 -8.55
N LYS A 157 55.85 -4.71 -9.30
CA LYS A 157 56.47 -3.46 -9.81
C LYS A 157 56.92 -2.54 -8.67
N VAL A 158 56.13 -2.40 -7.61
CA VAL A 158 56.49 -1.58 -6.44
C VAL A 158 57.68 -2.18 -5.68
N ILE A 159 57.71 -3.50 -5.48
CA ILE A 159 58.82 -4.19 -4.80
C ILE A 159 60.12 -4.03 -5.60
N PHE A 160 60.08 -4.26 -6.92
CA PHE A 160 61.25 -4.12 -7.78
C PHE A 160 61.78 -2.69 -7.85
N CYS A 161 60.90 -1.69 -7.87
CA CYS A 161 61.29 -0.28 -7.90
C CYS A 161 61.86 0.21 -6.56
N LYS A 162 61.43 -0.39 -5.44
CA LYS A 162 61.96 -0.11 -4.10
C LYS A 162 63.34 -0.74 -3.86
N GLN A 163 63.68 -1.79 -4.60
CA GLN A 163 64.95 -2.52 -4.47
C GLN A 163 66.06 -1.92 -5.35
N LEU A 164 65.73 -0.98 -6.24
CA LEU A 164 66.65 -0.30 -7.17
C LEU A 164 67.08 1.12 -6.71
N ARG A 165 66.63 1.57 -5.53
CA ARG A 165 67.04 2.83 -4.86
C ARG A 165 67.79 2.48 -3.57
#